data_AF-A0A961XMX8-F1
#
_entry.id   AF-A0A961XMX8-F1
#
_cell.length_a   1.000
_cell.length_b   1.000
_cell.length_c   1.000
_cell.angle_alpha   90.00
_cell.angle_beta   90.00
_cell.angle_gamma   90.00
#
_symmetry.space_group_name_H-M   'P 1'
#
loop_
_entity.id
_entity.type
_entity.pdbx_description
1 polymer ?
#
loop_
_entity_poly.entity_id
_entity_poly.type
_entity_poly.pdbx_seq_one_letter_code
_entity_poly.pdbx_strand_id
1 'polypeptide(L)'
;YQFFEKNQRALFALTIKDVLFGEIEDTVFEVKDIDDLLSIEQVEFKVATSSDLLGKTGEMQLMIDRLTKEPDAWRDDRLLEKMVETAKVTGDIRTNELMPKEVIFRQSTFWTSHFGGTFVFIEDGQTTVIADPSAKGFRKSRPWQVAYIDKNDHDMVYRFLAESGRIDPPRGSWIERSGLLEQRAVMLITWLAMKENPKVDLSDVTPQWASNWAARHATLIETEGTLPLLQWVRRQVSNWSNIDAAEIDPARRFVISRANPEHEDLYLTNRLISDYLPFDYMTRFVFNKPGFYRDYESWPDNYRDYVVKQIRDNYLNDKKALRRKLYK
;
A
#
# COMPACT_ATOMS: atom_id res chain seq x y z
N TYR A 1 5.31 5.26 0.75
CA TYR A 1 6.37 4.32 0.33
C TYR A 1 7.46 5.06 -0.45
N GLN A 2 7.11 5.83 -1.48
CA GLN A 2 8.06 6.62 -2.30
C GLN A 2 9.03 7.46 -1.47
N PHE A 3 8.56 8.22 -0.47
CA PHE A 3 9.44 8.98 0.45
C PHE A 3 10.56 8.14 1.07
N PHE A 4 10.23 6.94 1.58
CA PHE A 4 11.22 6.06 2.21
C PHE A 4 12.20 5.46 1.21
N GLU A 5 11.75 5.16 -0.01
CA GLU A 5 12.60 4.57 -1.05
C GLU A 5 13.59 5.60 -1.59
N LYS A 6 13.11 6.80 -1.93
CA LYS A 6 13.93 7.87 -2.49
C LYS A 6 14.91 8.46 -1.47
N ASN A 7 14.55 8.49 -0.19
CA ASN A 7 15.41 8.99 0.89
C ASN A 7 16.06 7.86 1.71
N GLN A 8 16.07 6.61 1.23
CA GLN A 8 16.46 5.44 2.03
C GLN A 8 17.85 5.59 2.66
N ARG A 9 18.83 6.10 1.91
CA ARG A 9 20.20 6.30 2.40
C ARG A 9 20.27 7.32 3.53
N ALA A 10 19.65 8.50 3.33
CA ALA A 10 19.62 9.56 4.33
C ALA A 10 18.88 9.11 5.61
N LEU A 11 17.71 8.50 5.45
CA LEU A 11 16.91 7.98 6.57
C LEU A 11 17.66 6.90 7.35
N PHE A 12 18.37 5.99 6.67
CA PHE A 12 19.18 4.98 7.33
C PHE A 12 20.35 5.60 8.10
N ALA A 13 21.06 6.56 7.52
CA ALA A 13 22.17 7.24 8.19
C ALA A 13 21.70 8.06 9.41
N LEU A 14 20.55 8.73 9.30
CA LEU A 14 19.93 9.47 10.40
C LEU A 14 19.52 8.55 11.55
N THR A 15 18.82 7.45 11.23
CA THR A 15 18.28 6.53 12.25
C THR A 15 19.34 5.73 13.02
N ILE A 16 20.60 5.74 12.56
CA ILE A 16 21.74 5.24 13.33
C ILE A 16 22.10 6.20 14.47
N LYS A 17 22.00 7.51 14.23
CA LYS A 17 22.45 8.56 15.15
C LYS A 17 21.34 9.10 16.03
N ASP A 18 20.11 9.14 15.53
CA ASP A 18 19.00 9.80 16.20
C ASP A 18 17.64 9.16 15.84
N VAL A 19 16.63 9.46 16.64
CA VAL A 19 15.23 9.16 16.35
C VAL A 19 14.69 10.17 15.36
N LEU A 20 13.98 9.66 14.36
CA LEU A 20 13.29 10.45 13.34
C LEU A 20 11.80 10.54 13.67
N PHE A 21 11.26 11.75 13.64
CA PHE A 21 9.82 12.00 13.67
C PHE A 21 9.47 13.05 12.62
N GLY A 22 8.20 13.18 12.29
CA GLY A 22 7.80 14.12 11.26
C GLY A 22 6.31 14.16 11.03
N GLU A 23 5.92 15.12 10.21
CA GLU A 23 4.54 15.38 9.83
C GLU A 23 4.46 15.41 8.30
N ILE A 24 3.28 15.06 7.79
CA ILE A 24 2.96 15.20 6.38
C ILE A 24 2.02 16.38 6.30
N GLU A 25 2.48 17.45 5.67
CA GLU A 25 1.67 18.64 5.44
C GLU A 25 1.12 18.62 4.01
N ASP A 26 -0.09 19.14 3.86
CA ASP A 26 -0.70 19.43 2.58
C ASP A 26 -1.26 20.85 2.58
N THR A 27 -1.71 21.32 1.42
CA THR A 27 -2.19 22.70 1.23
C THR A 27 -3.62 22.92 1.73
N VAL A 28 -4.32 21.88 2.18
CA VAL A 28 -5.76 21.92 2.50
C VAL A 28 -5.98 21.88 4.01
N PHE A 29 -6.38 23.01 4.59
CA PHE A 29 -6.56 23.15 6.04
C PHE A 29 -7.74 22.36 6.62
N GLU A 30 -8.80 22.15 5.84
CA GLU A 30 -10.02 21.45 6.28
C GLU A 30 -10.66 20.70 5.11
N VAL A 31 -11.01 19.43 5.31
CA VAL A 31 -11.70 18.60 4.31
C VAL A 31 -13.18 18.49 4.67
N LYS A 32 -14.06 19.16 3.89
CA LYS A 32 -15.52 19.15 4.08
C LYS A 32 -16.21 18.20 3.13
N ASP A 33 -15.72 18.12 1.89
CA ASP A 33 -16.21 17.20 0.87
C ASP A 33 -15.07 16.67 -0.02
N ILE A 34 -15.41 15.83 -1.00
CA ILE A 34 -14.43 15.27 -1.94
C ILE A 34 -13.74 16.34 -2.79
N ASP A 35 -14.39 17.48 -3.07
CA ASP A 35 -13.79 18.52 -3.92
C ASP A 35 -12.57 19.16 -3.23
N ASP A 36 -12.58 19.24 -1.89
CA ASP A 36 -11.42 19.66 -1.11
C ASP A 36 -10.23 18.69 -1.26
N LEU A 37 -10.50 17.36 -1.31
CA LEU A 37 -9.46 16.35 -1.55
C LEU A 37 -8.81 16.51 -2.92
N LEU A 38 -9.58 16.89 -3.93
CA LEU A 38 -9.08 17.11 -5.29
C LEU A 38 -8.18 18.34 -5.40
N SER A 39 -8.20 19.23 -4.40
CA SER A 39 -7.33 20.41 -4.34
C SER A 39 -5.95 20.10 -3.76
N ILE A 40 -5.71 18.85 -3.32
CA ILE A 40 -4.41 18.40 -2.81
C ILE A 40 -3.49 18.10 -4.00
N GLU A 41 -2.67 19.08 -4.39
CA GLU A 41 -1.71 18.92 -5.48
C GLU A 41 -0.40 18.25 -5.03
N GLN A 42 0.03 18.55 -3.80
CA GLN A 42 1.30 18.08 -3.27
C GLN A 42 1.25 17.87 -1.76
N VAL A 43 2.09 16.96 -1.29
CA VAL A 43 2.38 16.78 0.13
C VAL A 43 3.85 17.07 0.40
N GLU A 44 4.11 17.71 1.53
CA GLU A 44 5.44 17.99 2.04
C GLU A 44 5.70 17.14 3.29
N PHE A 45 6.78 16.37 3.26
CA PHE A 45 7.26 15.64 4.42
C PHE A 45 8.19 16.53 5.24
N LYS A 46 7.69 17.03 6.38
CA LYS A 46 8.53 17.72 7.35
C LYS A 46 9.09 16.73 8.33
N VAL A 47 10.42 16.64 8.36
CA VAL A 47 11.14 15.65 9.14
C VAL A 47 12.02 16.35 10.15
N ALA A 48 11.97 15.87 11.39
CA ALA A 48 12.73 16.38 12.51
C ALA A 48 13.43 15.24 13.25
N THR A 49 14.45 15.61 14.00
CA THR A 49 15.29 14.71 14.81
C THR A 49 15.29 15.18 16.25
N SER A 50 15.34 14.26 17.21
CA SER A 50 15.20 14.62 18.64
C SER A 50 16.29 15.56 19.14
N SER A 51 17.51 15.43 18.62
CA SER A 51 18.67 16.27 18.95
C SER A 51 18.85 17.49 18.04
N ASP A 52 17.89 17.76 17.16
CA ASP A 52 17.95 18.78 16.10
C ASP A 52 19.18 18.62 15.17
N LEU A 53 19.58 17.37 14.92
CA LEU A 53 20.64 17.04 13.99
C LEU A 53 20.36 17.55 12.57
N LEU A 54 19.11 17.48 12.10
CA LEU A 54 18.70 17.99 10.79
C LEU A 54 18.83 19.52 10.71
N GLY A 55 18.34 20.27 11.70
CA GLY A 55 18.46 21.72 11.73
C GLY A 55 19.92 22.17 11.71
N LYS A 56 20.76 21.56 12.56
CA LYS A 56 22.21 21.83 12.60
C LYS A 56 22.92 21.47 11.30
N THR A 57 22.49 20.40 10.63
CA THR A 57 23.04 20.02 9.31
C THR A 57 22.69 21.07 8.26
N GLY A 58 21.45 21.57 8.25
CA GLY A 58 21.02 22.67 7.40
C GLY A 58 21.80 23.97 7.65
N GLU A 59 21.99 24.34 8.93
CA GLU A 59 22.81 25.50 9.31
C GLU A 59 24.26 25.36 8.83
N MET A 60 24.86 24.18 9.00
CA MET A 60 26.21 23.90 8.53
C MET A 60 26.31 24.03 7.01
N GLN A 61 25.32 23.55 6.26
CA GLN A 61 25.28 23.69 4.80
C GLN A 61 25.23 25.16 4.39
N LEU A 62 24.40 25.98 5.04
CA LEU A 62 24.36 27.43 4.79
C LEU A 62 25.70 28.12 5.07
N MET A 63 26.38 27.72 6.15
CA MET A 63 27.70 28.25 6.48
C MET A 63 28.78 27.83 5.46
N ILE A 64 28.75 26.58 4.98
CA ILE A 64 29.63 26.10 3.90
C ILE A 64 29.37 26.90 2.60
N ASP A 65 28.11 27.08 2.24
CA ASP A 65 27.69 27.84 1.07
C ASP A 65 28.20 29.28 1.15
N ARG A 66 28.05 29.91 2.32
CA ARG A 66 28.54 31.27 2.59
C ARG A 66 30.06 31.35 2.46
N LEU A 67 30.79 30.42 3.08
CA LEU A 67 32.25 30.33 3.00
C LEU A 67 32.75 30.14 1.55
N THR A 68 31.99 29.44 0.71
CA THR A 68 32.36 29.14 -0.68
C THR A 68 32.00 30.26 -1.65
N LYS A 69 30.89 30.97 -1.42
CA LYS A 69 30.34 31.98 -2.35
C LYS A 69 30.80 33.41 -2.02
N GLU A 70 31.02 33.73 -0.75
CA GLU A 70 31.38 35.09 -0.33
C GLU A 70 32.92 35.26 -0.30
N PRO A 71 33.48 36.29 -0.99
CA PRO A 71 34.94 36.46 -1.12
C PRO A 71 35.72 36.62 0.20
N ASP A 72 35.08 37.19 1.23
CA ASP A 72 35.73 37.51 2.51
C ASP A 72 35.22 36.65 3.69
N ALA A 73 34.31 35.69 3.45
CA ALA A 73 33.75 34.87 4.53
C ALA A 73 34.79 33.98 5.22
N TRP A 74 35.91 33.66 4.55
CA TRP A 74 37.02 32.93 5.16
C TRP A 74 37.77 33.73 6.23
N ARG A 75 37.55 35.05 6.32
CA ARG A 75 38.15 35.94 7.33
C ARG A 75 37.23 36.15 8.55
N ASP A 76 36.01 35.62 8.50
CA ASP A 76 35.03 35.73 9.58
C ASP A 76 35.31 34.63 10.62
N ASP A 77 36.16 34.94 11.61
CA ASP A 77 36.55 33.99 12.66
C ASP A 77 35.34 33.43 13.42
N ARG A 78 34.27 34.23 13.60
CA ARG A 78 33.04 33.78 14.26
C ARG A 78 32.28 32.75 13.42
N LEU A 79 32.25 32.93 12.10
CA LEU A 79 31.68 31.95 11.18
C LEU A 79 32.45 30.63 11.28
N LEU A 80 33.79 30.67 11.24
CA LEU A 80 34.63 29.48 11.32
C LEU A 80 34.49 28.75 12.66
N GLU A 81 34.48 29.47 13.78
CA GLU A 81 34.23 28.89 15.12
C GLU A 81 32.86 28.20 15.18
N LYS A 82 31.81 28.85 14.68
CA LYS A 82 30.46 28.26 14.64
C LYS A 82 30.42 27.00 13.77
N MET A 83 31.14 26.99 12.63
CA MET A 83 31.27 25.80 11.78
C MET A 83 31.96 24.64 12.51
N VAL A 84 33.03 24.90 13.26
CA VAL A 84 33.75 23.87 14.03
C VAL A 84 32.84 23.27 15.11
N GLU A 85 32.13 24.09 15.88
CA GLU A 85 31.22 23.59 16.91
C GLU A 85 30.05 22.79 16.31
N THR A 86 29.51 23.25 15.18
CA THR A 86 28.42 22.54 14.50
C THR A 86 28.89 21.20 13.94
N ALA A 87 30.10 21.14 13.38
CA ALA A 87 30.71 19.93 12.83
C ALA A 87 30.95 18.83 13.88
N LYS A 88 31.21 19.19 15.15
CA LYS A 88 31.32 18.21 16.25
C LYS A 88 30.03 17.43 16.48
N VAL A 89 28.88 18.05 16.19
CA VAL A 89 27.56 17.44 16.38
C VAL A 89 27.11 16.71 15.11
N THR A 90 27.21 17.35 13.95
CA THR A 90 26.68 16.81 12.68
C THR A 90 27.62 15.74 12.07
N GLY A 91 28.92 15.88 12.28
CA GLY A 91 29.96 15.07 11.63
C GLY A 91 30.27 15.53 10.20
N ASP A 92 30.80 14.64 9.36
CA ASP A 92 31.07 14.97 7.95
C ASP A 92 29.79 14.90 7.11
N ILE A 93 29.17 16.06 6.90
CA ILE A 93 27.94 16.20 6.12
C ILE A 93 28.16 16.21 4.61
N ARG A 94 29.42 16.26 4.14
CA ARG A 94 29.75 16.25 2.70
C ARG A 94 29.72 14.85 2.11
N THR A 95 30.17 13.88 2.89
CA THR A 95 30.18 12.45 2.52
C THR A 95 28.93 11.73 3.00
N ASN A 96 28.39 12.14 4.15
CA ASN A 96 27.18 11.58 4.71
C ASN A 96 26.01 12.55 4.49
N GLU A 97 25.26 12.34 3.41
CA GLU A 97 24.03 13.09 3.14
C GLU A 97 22.96 12.69 4.16
N LEU A 98 22.95 13.41 5.28
CA LEU A 98 21.98 13.25 6.35
C LEU A 98 20.66 13.97 6.04
N MET A 99 20.60 14.77 4.98
CA MET A 99 19.39 15.51 4.61
C MET A 99 18.57 14.72 3.58
N PRO A 100 17.30 14.38 3.87
CA PRO A 100 16.35 13.96 2.85
C PRO A 100 16.22 15.05 1.78
N LYS A 101 16.45 14.71 0.51
CA LYS A 101 16.40 15.67 -0.61
C LYS A 101 15.00 15.75 -1.23
N GLU A 102 14.30 14.62 -1.25
CA GLU A 102 12.97 14.54 -1.83
C GLU A 102 11.94 14.54 -0.70
N VAL A 103 11.49 15.73 -0.33
CA VAL A 103 10.48 15.94 0.72
C VAL A 103 9.13 16.37 0.15
N ILE A 104 9.10 16.93 -1.07
CA ILE A 104 7.87 17.32 -1.76
C ILE A 104 7.51 16.23 -2.77
N PHE A 105 6.27 15.75 -2.69
CA PHE A 105 5.72 14.77 -3.62
C PHE A 105 4.42 15.31 -4.20
N ARG A 106 4.37 15.47 -5.53
CA ARG A 106 3.11 15.68 -6.23
C ARG A 106 2.25 14.44 -6.08
N GLN A 107 1.02 14.60 -5.63
CA GLN A 107 0.10 13.48 -5.51
C GLN A 107 -0.64 13.34 -6.83
N SER A 108 -0.27 12.35 -7.64
CA SER A 108 -1.08 11.91 -8.77
C SER A 108 -2.17 10.96 -8.29
N THR A 109 -1.85 10.00 -7.42
CA THR A 109 -2.82 9.03 -6.94
C THR A 109 -2.66 8.76 -5.45
N PHE A 110 -3.78 8.69 -4.73
CA PHE A 110 -3.76 8.47 -3.28
C PHE A 110 -5.04 7.87 -2.73
N TRP A 111 -4.94 7.43 -1.46
CA TRP A 111 -6.07 7.00 -0.66
C TRP A 111 -6.14 7.83 0.61
N THR A 112 -7.36 8.14 1.05
CA THR A 112 -7.62 8.80 2.32
C THR A 112 -8.71 8.08 3.11
N SER A 113 -8.65 8.15 4.44
CA SER A 113 -9.65 7.56 5.34
C SER A 113 -10.95 8.37 5.41
N HIS A 114 -10.92 9.62 4.93
CA HIS A 114 -12.09 10.48 4.87
C HIS A 114 -13.23 9.82 4.08
N PHE A 115 -14.46 10.14 4.47
CA PHE A 115 -15.69 9.64 3.85
C PHE A 115 -15.80 8.11 3.75
N GLY A 116 -15.20 7.38 4.69
CA GLY A 116 -15.25 5.92 4.74
C GLY A 116 -14.25 5.22 3.83
N GLY A 117 -13.26 5.96 3.30
CA GLY A 117 -12.25 5.46 2.39
C GLY A 117 -12.50 5.93 0.97
N THR A 118 -11.69 6.87 0.51
CA THR A 118 -11.76 7.43 -0.84
C THR A 118 -10.43 7.20 -1.56
N PHE A 119 -10.51 6.68 -2.78
CA PHE A 119 -9.37 6.55 -3.69
C PHE A 119 -9.48 7.63 -4.76
N VAL A 120 -8.37 8.32 -5.02
CA VAL A 120 -8.27 9.36 -6.04
C VAL A 120 -7.14 8.98 -6.99
N PHE A 121 -7.44 8.96 -8.28
CA PHE A 121 -6.50 8.68 -9.37
C PHE A 121 -6.51 9.87 -10.32
N ILE A 122 -5.45 10.69 -10.30
CA ILE A 122 -5.30 11.86 -11.17
C ILE A 122 -4.42 11.43 -12.34
N GLU A 123 -4.98 11.52 -13.54
CA GLU A 123 -4.33 11.21 -14.82
C GLU A 123 -4.33 12.45 -15.71
N ASP A 124 -3.60 12.37 -16.84
CA ASP A 124 -3.51 13.46 -17.80
C ASP A 124 -4.88 13.74 -18.45
N GLY A 125 -5.59 14.72 -17.91
CA GLY A 125 -6.87 15.21 -18.44
C GLY A 125 -8.13 14.68 -17.75
N GLN A 126 -8.01 13.71 -16.84
CA GLN A 126 -9.16 13.18 -16.10
C GLN A 126 -8.74 12.70 -14.70
N THR A 127 -9.55 13.04 -13.68
CA THR A 127 -9.42 12.45 -12.34
C THR A 127 -10.52 11.44 -12.10
N THR A 128 -10.18 10.26 -11.59
CA THR A 128 -11.14 9.23 -11.20
C THR A 128 -11.16 9.08 -9.68
N VAL A 129 -12.36 9.19 -9.10
CA VAL A 129 -12.60 9.02 -7.67
C VAL A 129 -13.41 7.74 -7.46
N ILE A 130 -12.92 6.85 -6.60
CA ILE A 130 -13.64 5.64 -6.17
C ILE A 130 -13.99 5.81 -4.69
N ALA A 131 -15.28 5.91 -4.39
CA ALA A 131 -15.76 6.18 -3.05
C ALA A 131 -17.16 5.61 -2.82
N ASP A 132 -17.63 5.70 -1.57
CA ASP A 132 -19.02 5.41 -1.23
C ASP A 132 -19.96 6.50 -1.81
N PRO A 133 -21.09 6.16 -2.43
CA PRO A 133 -22.06 7.14 -2.93
C PRO A 133 -22.64 8.07 -1.86
N SER A 134 -22.59 7.66 -0.58
CA SER A 134 -23.00 8.48 0.56
C SER A 134 -21.96 9.53 0.98
N ALA A 135 -20.75 9.48 0.41
CA ALA A 135 -19.70 10.45 0.67
C ALA A 135 -20.12 11.86 0.24
N LYS A 136 -19.82 12.86 1.09
CA LYS A 136 -20.09 14.26 0.76
C LYS A 136 -19.28 14.67 -0.48
N GLY A 137 -19.93 15.30 -1.44
CA GLY A 137 -19.30 15.69 -2.71
C GLY A 137 -19.24 14.58 -3.75
N PHE A 138 -19.73 13.37 -3.47
CA PHE A 138 -19.87 12.33 -4.49
C PHE A 138 -20.91 12.76 -5.54
N ARG A 139 -20.51 12.85 -6.81
CA ARG A 139 -21.37 13.29 -7.90
C ARG A 139 -21.34 12.27 -9.02
N LYS A 140 -22.50 11.68 -9.36
CA LYS A 140 -22.60 10.72 -10.47
C LYS A 140 -22.20 11.29 -11.82
N SER A 141 -22.22 12.61 -11.99
CA SER A 141 -21.66 13.28 -13.15
C SER A 141 -21.11 14.67 -12.80
N ARG A 142 -19.83 14.90 -13.14
CA ARG A 142 -19.30 16.23 -13.45
C ARG A 142 -18.94 16.24 -14.93
N PRO A 143 -19.21 17.32 -15.67
CA PRO A 143 -18.74 17.41 -17.04
C PRO A 143 -17.20 17.50 -17.07
N TRP A 144 -16.56 16.59 -17.82
CA TRP A 144 -15.21 16.64 -18.41
C TRP A 144 -13.96 16.51 -17.51
N GLN A 145 -13.99 16.74 -16.19
CA GLN A 145 -12.75 16.73 -15.38
C GLN A 145 -12.66 15.62 -14.33
N VAL A 146 -13.78 15.15 -13.76
CA VAL A 146 -13.77 14.16 -12.66
C VAL A 146 -14.81 13.06 -12.90
N ALA A 147 -14.36 11.81 -12.99
CA ALA A 147 -15.22 10.63 -12.97
C ALA A 147 -15.37 10.11 -11.54
N TYR A 148 -16.60 9.77 -11.16
CA TYR A 148 -16.90 9.15 -9.87
C TYR A 148 -17.39 7.73 -10.12
N ILE A 149 -16.76 6.77 -9.46
CA ILE A 149 -17.12 5.36 -9.51
C ILE A 149 -17.60 4.97 -8.11
N ASP A 150 -18.79 4.36 -8.04
CA ASP A 150 -19.28 3.74 -6.81
C ASP A 150 -18.36 2.57 -6.46
N LYS A 151 -17.78 2.56 -5.26
CA LYS A 151 -16.93 1.44 -4.81
C LYS A 151 -17.66 0.09 -4.83
N ASN A 152 -18.99 0.07 -4.76
CA ASN A 152 -19.80 -1.14 -4.81
C ASN A 152 -20.14 -1.56 -6.26
N ASP A 153 -19.79 -0.75 -7.26
CA ASP A 153 -19.84 -1.15 -8.67
C ASP A 153 -18.55 -1.88 -9.04
N HIS A 154 -18.47 -3.16 -8.68
CA HIS A 154 -17.28 -3.98 -8.88
C HIS A 154 -16.87 -4.07 -10.37
N ASP A 155 -17.84 -4.01 -11.28
CA ASP A 155 -17.60 -4.08 -12.71
C ASP A 155 -16.90 -2.82 -13.21
N MET A 156 -17.43 -1.64 -12.86
CA MET A 156 -16.83 -0.36 -13.23
C MET A 156 -15.45 -0.16 -12.61
N VAL A 157 -15.27 -0.52 -11.34
CA VAL A 157 -13.97 -0.43 -10.66
C VAL A 157 -12.95 -1.36 -11.33
N TYR A 158 -13.34 -2.59 -11.65
CA TYR A 158 -12.45 -3.52 -12.35
C TYR A 158 -12.06 -3.02 -13.74
N ARG A 159 -13.03 -2.53 -14.53
CA ARG A 159 -12.78 -1.99 -15.87
C ARG A 159 -11.80 -0.82 -15.83
N PHE A 160 -12.02 0.16 -14.95
CA PHE A 160 -11.13 1.30 -14.80
C PHE A 160 -9.69 0.85 -14.52
N LEU A 161 -9.48 -0.05 -13.56
CA LEU A 161 -8.14 -0.54 -13.21
C LEU A 161 -7.52 -1.40 -14.32
N ALA A 162 -8.32 -2.12 -15.11
CA ALA A 162 -7.84 -2.90 -16.24
C ALA A 162 -7.46 -2.02 -17.44
N GLU A 163 -8.33 -1.07 -17.82
CA GLU A 163 -8.13 -0.14 -18.93
C GLU A 163 -6.94 0.80 -18.69
N SER A 164 -6.74 1.22 -17.45
CA SER A 164 -5.56 2.01 -17.05
C SER A 164 -4.28 1.20 -16.86
N GLY A 165 -4.31 -0.12 -17.08
CA GLY A 165 -3.12 -0.98 -16.96
C GLY A 165 -2.63 -1.21 -15.52
N ARG A 166 -3.44 -0.88 -14.51
CA ARG A 166 -3.14 -1.06 -13.08
C ARG A 166 -3.31 -2.50 -12.60
N ILE A 167 -4.07 -3.33 -13.31
CA ILE A 167 -4.22 -4.76 -13.01
C ILE A 167 -3.29 -5.60 -13.90
N ASP A 168 -2.60 -6.56 -13.28
CA ASP A 168 -1.96 -7.66 -13.98
C ASP A 168 -3.03 -8.72 -14.28
N PRO A 169 -3.43 -8.93 -15.54
CA PRO A 169 -4.43 -9.94 -15.88
C PRO A 169 -3.92 -11.34 -15.49
N PRO A 170 -4.82 -12.30 -15.24
CA PRO A 170 -4.49 -13.66 -14.84
C PRO A 170 -3.72 -14.42 -15.95
N ARG A 171 -2.40 -14.20 -16.02
CA ARG A 171 -1.49 -14.86 -16.95
C ARG A 171 -0.82 -16.02 -16.25
N GLY A 172 -0.64 -17.13 -16.98
CA GLY A 172 -0.11 -18.36 -16.38
C GLY A 172 1.27 -18.20 -15.73
N SER A 173 2.13 -17.35 -16.31
CA SER A 173 3.50 -17.17 -15.84
C SER A 173 3.61 -16.64 -14.40
N TRP A 174 2.78 -15.69 -13.97
CA TRP A 174 2.83 -15.19 -12.60
C TRP A 174 1.94 -16.02 -11.67
N ILE A 175 0.83 -16.57 -12.17
CA ILE A 175 -0.05 -17.42 -11.36
C ILE A 175 0.72 -18.64 -10.86
N GLU A 176 1.44 -19.33 -11.75
CA GLU A 176 2.22 -20.53 -11.40
C GLU A 176 3.41 -20.23 -10.48
N ARG A 177 4.06 -19.06 -10.67
CA ARG A 177 5.27 -18.71 -9.92
C ARG A 177 4.98 -18.09 -8.55
N SER A 178 3.92 -17.30 -8.44
CA SER A 178 3.62 -16.53 -7.22
C SER A 178 3.05 -17.40 -6.12
N GLY A 179 2.21 -18.40 -6.45
CA GLY A 179 1.43 -19.13 -5.45
C GLY A 179 0.33 -18.29 -4.80
N LEU A 180 0.01 -17.11 -5.35
CA LEU A 180 -0.96 -16.18 -4.77
C LEU A 180 -2.35 -16.80 -4.70
N LEU A 181 -2.77 -17.53 -5.73
CA LEU A 181 -4.10 -18.13 -5.81
C LEU A 181 -4.25 -19.30 -4.83
N GLU A 182 -3.20 -20.10 -4.67
CA GLU A 182 -3.13 -21.17 -3.66
C GLU A 182 -3.21 -20.59 -2.25
N GLN A 183 -2.48 -19.50 -2.00
CA GLN A 183 -2.54 -18.81 -0.71
C GLN A 183 -3.94 -18.25 -0.45
N ARG A 184 -4.56 -17.61 -1.46
CA ARG A 184 -5.95 -17.12 -1.38
C ARG A 184 -6.94 -18.24 -1.12
N ALA A 185 -6.78 -19.41 -1.73
CA ALA A 185 -7.64 -20.56 -1.48
C ALA A 185 -7.58 -21.03 -0.02
N VAL A 186 -6.37 -21.16 0.56
CA VAL A 186 -6.20 -21.54 1.97
C VAL A 186 -6.78 -20.48 2.91
N MET A 187 -6.52 -19.19 2.64
CA MET A 187 -7.05 -18.09 3.44
C MET A 187 -8.59 -18.04 3.38
N LEU A 188 -9.18 -18.22 2.19
CA LEU A 188 -10.63 -18.28 2.00
C LEU A 188 -11.25 -19.43 2.79
N ILE A 189 -10.71 -20.64 2.67
CA ILE A 189 -11.21 -21.81 3.38
C ILE A 189 -11.13 -21.61 4.90
N THR A 190 -10.00 -21.09 5.38
CA THR A 190 -9.80 -20.83 6.82
C THR A 190 -10.78 -19.77 7.33
N TRP A 191 -11.03 -18.74 6.53
CA TRP A 191 -12.02 -17.70 6.83
C TRP A 191 -13.46 -18.24 6.84
N LEU A 192 -13.83 -19.09 5.89
CA LEU A 192 -15.14 -19.75 5.86
C LEU A 192 -15.32 -20.69 7.07
N ALA A 193 -14.30 -21.48 7.41
CA ALA A 193 -14.31 -22.36 8.57
C ALA A 193 -14.52 -21.59 9.87
N MET A 194 -13.84 -20.45 10.03
CA MET A 194 -14.02 -19.55 11.18
C MET A 194 -15.43 -18.95 11.22
N LYS A 195 -15.99 -18.57 10.07
CA LYS A 195 -17.35 -18.02 9.99
C LYS A 195 -18.43 -19.03 10.34
N GLU A 196 -18.28 -20.27 9.90
CA GLU A 196 -19.22 -21.36 10.20
C GLU A 196 -19.10 -21.80 11.67
N ASN A 197 -17.88 -21.91 12.18
CA ASN A 197 -17.61 -22.27 13.57
C ASN A 197 -16.50 -21.39 14.17
N PRO A 198 -16.83 -20.36 14.95
CA PRO A 198 -15.84 -19.50 15.60
C PRO A 198 -14.86 -20.23 16.52
N LYS A 199 -15.17 -21.45 16.96
CA LYS A 199 -14.31 -22.29 17.82
C LYS A 199 -13.54 -23.36 17.03
N VAL A 200 -13.47 -23.26 15.70
CA VAL A 200 -12.68 -24.18 14.88
C VAL A 200 -11.22 -24.19 15.33
N ASP A 201 -10.60 -25.37 15.36
CA ASP A 201 -9.18 -25.50 15.66
C ASP A 201 -8.35 -25.07 14.44
N LEU A 202 -7.54 -24.03 14.64
CA LEU A 202 -6.67 -23.43 13.63
C LEU A 202 -5.18 -23.54 14.00
N SER A 203 -4.83 -24.41 14.96
CA SER A 203 -3.46 -24.57 15.43
C SER A 203 -2.51 -25.08 14.33
N ASP A 204 -2.99 -25.97 13.46
CA ASP A 204 -2.24 -26.61 12.37
C ASP A 204 -2.99 -26.59 11.02
N VAL A 205 -3.24 -25.38 10.51
CA VAL A 205 -3.83 -25.20 9.18
C VAL A 205 -2.77 -25.44 8.10
N THR A 206 -2.93 -26.55 7.38
CA THR A 206 -2.13 -26.93 6.20
C THR A 206 -2.98 -26.92 4.92
N PRO A 207 -2.37 -26.93 3.73
CA PRO A 207 -3.12 -27.13 2.48
C PRO A 207 -3.97 -28.41 2.49
N GLN A 208 -3.48 -29.47 3.15
CA GLN A 208 -4.23 -30.72 3.30
C GLN A 208 -5.44 -30.55 4.23
N TRP A 209 -5.28 -29.84 5.35
CA TRP A 209 -6.39 -29.47 6.23
C TRP A 209 -7.47 -28.69 5.45
N ALA A 210 -7.06 -27.70 4.67
CA ALA A 210 -7.98 -26.87 3.88
C ALA A 210 -8.73 -27.71 2.85
N SER A 211 -8.04 -28.63 2.18
CA SER A 211 -8.63 -29.54 1.19
C SER A 211 -9.64 -30.50 1.83
N ASN A 212 -9.31 -31.06 3.01
CA ASN A 212 -10.19 -31.94 3.76
C ASN A 212 -11.43 -31.20 4.28
N TRP A 213 -11.27 -29.99 4.80
CA TRP A 213 -12.38 -29.15 5.24
C TRP A 213 -13.30 -28.83 4.05
N ALA A 214 -12.71 -28.46 2.91
CA ALA A 214 -13.45 -28.13 1.70
C ALA A 214 -14.30 -29.31 1.19
N ALA A 215 -13.73 -30.51 1.15
CA ALA A 215 -14.45 -31.71 0.73
C ALA A 215 -15.65 -32.04 1.65
N ARG A 216 -15.54 -31.76 2.95
CA ARG A 216 -16.63 -31.98 3.93
C ARG A 216 -17.74 -30.92 3.84
N HIS A 217 -17.44 -29.74 3.34
CA HIS A 217 -18.38 -28.60 3.23
C HIS A 217 -18.63 -28.21 1.77
N ALA A 218 -18.69 -29.20 0.87
CA ALA A 218 -18.79 -28.98 -0.57
C ALA A 218 -19.99 -28.10 -0.95
N THR A 219 -21.16 -28.30 -0.34
CA THR A 219 -22.36 -27.50 -0.61
C THR A 219 -22.16 -26.01 -0.30
N LEU A 220 -21.50 -25.70 0.82
CA LEU A 220 -21.17 -24.32 1.20
C LEU A 220 -20.22 -23.69 0.16
N ILE A 221 -19.20 -24.44 -0.24
CA ILE A 221 -18.19 -24.01 -1.22
C ILE A 221 -18.77 -23.74 -2.60
N GLU A 222 -19.64 -24.63 -3.09
CA GLU A 222 -20.31 -24.45 -4.37
C GLU A 222 -21.25 -23.24 -4.35
N THR A 223 -21.94 -23.02 -3.23
CA THR A 223 -22.83 -21.86 -3.07
C THR A 223 -22.06 -20.54 -3.00
N GLU A 224 -20.89 -20.52 -2.34
CA GLU A 224 -20.04 -19.34 -2.23
C GLU A 224 -19.31 -19.02 -3.55
N GLY A 225 -18.83 -20.05 -4.25
CA GLY A 225 -18.37 -19.99 -5.65
C GLY A 225 -16.96 -19.46 -5.88
N THR A 226 -16.26 -18.93 -4.87
CA THR A 226 -14.90 -18.38 -5.03
C THR A 226 -13.84 -19.49 -5.14
N LEU A 227 -13.94 -20.55 -4.32
CA LEU A 227 -13.01 -21.68 -4.43
C LEU A 227 -13.17 -22.45 -5.76
N PRO A 228 -14.39 -22.74 -6.26
CA PRO A 228 -14.59 -23.27 -7.61
C PRO A 228 -13.94 -22.40 -8.70
N LEU A 229 -14.06 -21.07 -8.62
CA LEU A 229 -13.38 -20.15 -9.54
C LEU A 229 -11.85 -20.31 -9.48
N LEU A 230 -11.26 -20.32 -8.28
CA LEU A 230 -9.81 -20.51 -8.11
C LEU A 230 -9.33 -21.84 -8.70
N GLN A 231 -10.09 -22.91 -8.50
CA GLN A 231 -9.80 -24.24 -9.06
C GLN A 231 -9.94 -24.27 -10.59
N TRP A 232 -10.95 -23.59 -11.14
CA TRP A 232 -11.13 -23.43 -12.58
C TRP A 232 -9.95 -22.66 -13.21
N VAL A 233 -9.58 -21.51 -12.66
CA VAL A 233 -8.45 -20.69 -13.12
C VAL A 233 -7.16 -21.50 -13.13
N ARG A 234 -6.88 -22.24 -12.04
CA ARG A 234 -5.69 -23.07 -11.95
C ARG A 234 -5.63 -24.13 -13.06
N ARG A 235 -6.77 -24.76 -13.41
CA ARG A 235 -6.83 -25.71 -14.53
C ARG A 235 -6.61 -25.05 -15.89
N GLN A 236 -7.16 -23.85 -16.10
CA GLN A 236 -6.98 -23.11 -17.36
C GLN A 236 -5.53 -22.67 -17.59
N VAL A 237 -4.90 -22.17 -16.54
CA VAL A 237 -3.50 -21.73 -16.55
C VAL A 237 -2.56 -22.88 -16.91
N SER A 238 -2.72 -24.04 -16.29
CA SER A 238 -1.91 -25.23 -16.61
C SER A 238 -2.08 -25.71 -18.06
N ASN A 239 -3.21 -25.37 -18.69
CA ASN A 239 -3.50 -25.69 -20.08
C ASN A 239 -3.11 -24.57 -21.06
N TRP A 240 -2.32 -23.57 -20.63
CA TRP A 240 -1.86 -22.45 -21.47
C TRP A 240 -3.00 -21.64 -22.11
N SER A 241 -4.17 -21.65 -21.48
CA SER A 241 -5.36 -20.94 -21.96
C SER A 241 -5.41 -19.54 -21.36
N ASN A 242 -5.72 -18.54 -22.19
CA ASN A 242 -5.99 -17.19 -21.71
C ASN A 242 -7.34 -17.18 -20.98
N ILE A 243 -7.38 -16.49 -19.84
CA ILE A 243 -8.60 -16.28 -19.08
C ILE A 243 -9.14 -14.91 -19.44
N ASP A 244 -10.33 -14.86 -20.02
CA ASP A 244 -11.06 -13.61 -20.19
C ASP A 244 -11.75 -13.24 -18.86
N ALA A 245 -11.27 -12.18 -18.23
CA ALA A 245 -11.85 -11.70 -16.98
C ALA A 245 -13.28 -11.15 -17.17
N ALA A 246 -13.67 -10.77 -18.39
CA ALA A 246 -15.02 -10.28 -18.68
C ALA A 246 -16.10 -11.37 -18.44
N GLU A 247 -15.76 -12.64 -18.66
CA GLU A 247 -16.66 -13.79 -18.46
C GLU A 247 -16.85 -14.15 -16.97
N ILE A 248 -16.04 -13.60 -16.09
CA ILE A 248 -16.12 -13.84 -14.65
C ILE A 248 -17.06 -12.83 -14.01
N ASP A 249 -17.88 -13.30 -13.08
CA ASP A 249 -18.72 -12.46 -12.23
C ASP A 249 -17.90 -11.27 -11.68
N PRO A 250 -18.31 -10.02 -11.94
CA PRO A 250 -17.63 -8.82 -11.44
C PRO A 250 -17.27 -8.90 -9.96
N ALA A 251 -18.12 -9.52 -9.13
CA ALA A 251 -17.89 -9.67 -7.70
C ALA A 251 -16.61 -10.46 -7.36
N ARG A 252 -16.17 -11.35 -8.26
CA ARG A 252 -15.08 -12.29 -8.03
C ARG A 252 -13.84 -12.02 -8.88
N ARG A 253 -13.85 -11.08 -9.82
CA ARG A 253 -12.69 -10.82 -10.70
C ARG A 253 -11.41 -10.53 -9.91
N PHE A 254 -11.50 -9.73 -8.84
CA PHE A 254 -10.35 -9.41 -7.99
C PHE A 254 -9.70 -10.62 -7.31
N VAL A 255 -10.44 -11.72 -7.12
CA VAL A 255 -9.91 -12.96 -6.53
C VAL A 255 -8.75 -13.51 -7.36
N ILE A 256 -8.76 -13.28 -8.66
CA ILE A 256 -7.77 -13.82 -9.60
C ILE A 256 -6.84 -12.75 -10.15
N SER A 257 -6.93 -11.53 -9.63
CA SER A 257 -6.14 -10.38 -10.07
C SER A 257 -5.15 -9.95 -9.00
N ARG A 258 -4.07 -9.33 -9.46
CA ARG A 258 -3.14 -8.55 -8.64
C ARG A 258 -2.88 -7.23 -9.34
N ALA A 259 -2.37 -6.23 -8.62
CA ALA A 259 -1.90 -5.02 -9.27
C ALA A 259 -0.69 -5.30 -10.17
N ASN A 260 -0.56 -4.54 -11.25
CA ASN A 260 0.54 -4.62 -12.20
C ASN A 260 1.86 -4.25 -11.51
N PRO A 261 2.85 -5.17 -11.47
CA PRO A 261 4.11 -4.95 -10.78
C PRO A 261 4.97 -3.83 -11.38
N GLU A 262 4.73 -3.49 -12.65
CA GLU A 262 5.44 -2.45 -13.39
C GLU A 262 4.73 -1.09 -13.34
N HIS A 263 3.53 -1.02 -12.75
CA HIS A 263 2.77 0.22 -12.64
C HIS A 263 3.15 1.00 -11.37
N GLU A 264 3.26 2.33 -11.46
CA GLU A 264 3.63 3.19 -10.31
C GLU A 264 2.63 3.08 -9.14
N ASP A 265 1.34 2.97 -9.45
CA ASP A 265 0.24 2.77 -8.50
C ASP A 265 0.10 1.36 -7.91
N LEU A 266 1.13 0.51 -8.01
CA LEU A 266 1.14 -0.87 -7.47
C LEU A 266 0.59 -0.96 -6.03
N TYR A 267 1.01 -0.04 -5.16
CA TYR A 267 0.60 -0.03 -3.75
C TYR A 267 -0.86 0.38 -3.58
N LEU A 268 -1.30 1.43 -4.27
CA LEU A 268 -2.67 1.93 -4.17
C LEU A 268 -3.66 0.94 -4.77
N THR A 269 -3.29 0.31 -5.89
CA THR A 269 -4.11 -0.69 -6.56
C THR A 269 -4.26 -1.94 -5.71
N ASN A 270 -3.16 -2.48 -5.14
CA ASN A 270 -3.28 -3.62 -4.22
C ASN A 270 -4.08 -3.28 -2.95
N ARG A 271 -3.98 -2.03 -2.46
CA ARG A 271 -4.82 -1.55 -1.36
C ARG A 271 -6.30 -1.62 -1.74
N LEU A 272 -6.69 -1.10 -2.92
CA LEU A 272 -8.07 -1.15 -3.41
C LEU A 272 -8.55 -2.58 -3.64
N ILE A 273 -7.77 -3.42 -4.32
CA ILE A 273 -8.07 -4.85 -4.51
C ILE A 273 -8.33 -5.53 -3.15
N SER A 274 -7.55 -5.19 -2.13
CA SER A 274 -7.71 -5.79 -0.80
C SER A 274 -9.04 -5.46 -0.14
N ASP A 275 -9.69 -4.33 -0.48
CA ASP A 275 -11.02 -3.98 0.06
C ASP A 275 -12.10 -4.97 -0.40
N TYR A 276 -11.95 -5.56 -1.58
CA TYR A 276 -12.86 -6.59 -2.13
C TYR A 276 -12.57 -8.01 -1.62
N LEU A 277 -11.44 -8.23 -0.96
CA LEU A 277 -10.97 -9.55 -0.53
C LEU A 277 -10.77 -9.59 1.00
N PRO A 278 -11.85 -9.57 1.81
CA PRO A 278 -11.74 -9.52 3.28
C PRO A 278 -11.06 -10.76 3.87
N PHE A 279 -11.08 -11.90 3.18
CA PHE A 279 -10.38 -13.11 3.59
C PHE A 279 -8.87 -13.06 3.34
N ASP A 280 -8.38 -12.19 2.44
CA ASP A 280 -6.96 -12.05 2.09
C ASP A 280 -6.24 -11.15 3.13
N TYR A 281 -6.12 -11.68 4.35
CA TYR A 281 -5.51 -10.97 5.47
C TYR A 281 -4.04 -10.59 5.19
N MET A 282 -3.33 -11.34 4.32
CA MET A 282 -1.96 -11.04 3.96
C MET A 282 -1.88 -9.77 3.11
N THR A 283 -2.63 -9.70 2.01
CA THR A 283 -2.65 -8.51 1.15
C THR A 283 -3.17 -7.29 1.93
N ARG A 284 -4.18 -7.47 2.78
CA ARG A 284 -4.67 -6.40 3.67
C ARG A 284 -3.58 -5.94 4.64
N PHE A 285 -2.86 -6.83 5.30
CA PHE A 285 -1.77 -6.41 6.21
C PHE A 285 -0.64 -5.67 5.48
N VAL A 286 -0.31 -6.08 4.25
CA VAL A 286 0.78 -5.49 3.46
C VAL A 286 0.40 -4.09 2.93
N PHE A 287 -0.81 -3.92 2.39
CA PHE A 287 -1.21 -2.71 1.64
C PHE A 287 -2.32 -1.88 2.28
N ASN A 288 -3.15 -2.49 3.14
CA ASN A 288 -4.32 -1.88 3.76
C ASN A 288 -4.37 -2.11 5.28
N LYS A 289 -3.36 -1.61 6.00
CA LYS A 289 -3.31 -1.70 7.46
C LYS A 289 -4.57 -1.18 8.17
N PRO A 290 -5.15 -0.01 7.79
CA PRO A 290 -6.38 0.46 8.42
C PRO A 290 -7.55 -0.54 8.26
N GLY A 291 -7.74 -1.08 7.05
CA GLY A 291 -8.75 -2.12 6.80
C GLY A 291 -8.48 -3.41 7.56
N PHE A 292 -7.21 -3.86 7.60
CA PHE A 292 -6.79 -5.03 8.36
C PHE A 292 -7.12 -4.91 9.85
N TYR A 293 -6.74 -3.81 10.50
CA TYR A 293 -6.94 -3.66 11.96
C TYR A 293 -8.41 -3.52 12.33
N ARG A 294 -9.21 -2.85 11.51
CA ARG A 294 -10.67 -2.80 11.68
C ARG A 294 -11.29 -4.20 11.66
N ASP A 295 -10.89 -5.05 10.72
CA ASP A 295 -11.41 -6.41 10.65
C ASP A 295 -10.87 -7.28 11.80
N TYR A 296 -9.58 -7.12 12.13
CA TYR A 296 -8.89 -7.83 13.20
C TYR A 296 -9.60 -7.70 14.55
N GLU A 297 -10.10 -6.51 14.88
CA GLU A 297 -10.85 -6.26 16.13
C GLU A 297 -12.13 -7.10 16.23
N SER A 298 -12.73 -7.47 15.10
CA SER A 298 -13.97 -8.27 15.06
C SER A 298 -13.71 -9.79 15.10
N TRP A 299 -12.47 -10.24 14.95
CA TRP A 299 -12.16 -11.66 14.81
C TRP A 299 -12.10 -12.41 16.15
N PRO A 300 -12.55 -13.68 16.20
CA PRO A 300 -12.31 -14.57 17.33
C PRO A 300 -10.81 -14.75 17.65
N ASP A 301 -10.47 -14.98 18.93
CA ASP A 301 -9.09 -15.05 19.41
C ASP A 301 -8.24 -16.11 18.67
N ASN A 302 -8.78 -17.32 18.46
CA ASN A 302 -8.13 -18.39 17.70
C ASN A 302 -7.75 -17.98 16.27
N TYR A 303 -8.61 -17.20 15.59
CA TYR A 303 -8.32 -16.72 14.24
C TYR A 303 -7.29 -15.58 14.25
N ARG A 304 -7.35 -14.68 15.25
CA ARG A 304 -6.31 -13.66 15.45
C ARG A 304 -4.95 -14.29 15.66
N ASP A 305 -4.85 -15.28 16.53
CA ASP A 305 -3.60 -16.02 16.80
C ASP A 305 -3.07 -16.71 15.54
N TYR A 306 -3.95 -17.37 14.78
CA TYR A 306 -3.61 -17.97 13.49
C TYR A 306 -3.05 -16.94 12.50
N VAL A 307 -3.77 -15.84 12.27
CA VAL A 307 -3.36 -14.80 11.32
C VAL A 307 -2.05 -14.14 11.74
N VAL A 308 -1.87 -13.83 13.03
CA VAL A 308 -0.63 -13.25 13.56
C VAL A 308 0.54 -14.20 13.37
N LYS A 309 0.36 -15.50 13.64
CA LYS A 309 1.37 -16.54 13.36
C LYS A 309 1.75 -16.56 11.87
N GLN A 310 0.76 -16.57 10.98
CA GLN A 310 1.01 -16.58 9.53
C GLN A 310 1.73 -15.31 9.04
N ILE A 311 1.38 -14.13 9.55
CA ILE A 311 2.04 -12.88 9.21
C ILE A 311 3.48 -12.86 9.73
N ARG A 312 3.70 -13.30 10.97
CA ARG A 312 5.03 -13.38 11.58
C ARG A 312 5.94 -14.31 10.80
N ASP A 313 5.47 -15.53 10.56
CA ASP A 313 6.30 -16.62 10.01
C ASP A 313 6.58 -16.42 8.51
N ASN A 314 5.62 -15.87 7.76
CA ASN A 314 5.75 -15.73 6.30
C ASN A 314 6.16 -14.33 5.83
N TYR A 315 5.65 -13.25 6.45
CA TYR A 315 5.88 -11.88 5.97
C TYR A 315 6.92 -11.13 6.77
N LEU A 316 6.88 -11.17 8.11
CA LEU A 316 7.83 -10.42 8.93
C LEU A 316 9.25 -10.99 8.87
N ASN A 317 9.38 -12.29 8.60
CA ASN A 317 10.66 -12.97 8.43
C ASN A 317 11.44 -12.42 7.21
N ASP A 318 10.83 -12.36 6.02
CA ASP A 318 11.40 -11.71 4.85
C ASP A 318 10.34 -10.95 4.03
N LYS A 319 10.17 -9.67 4.39
CA LYS A 319 9.22 -8.76 3.73
C LYS A 319 9.54 -8.58 2.24
N LYS A 320 10.82 -8.57 1.86
CA LYS A 320 11.23 -8.29 0.47
C LYS A 320 10.99 -9.52 -0.40
N ALA A 321 11.31 -10.72 0.09
CA ALA A 321 11.07 -11.96 -0.65
C ALA A 321 9.58 -12.21 -0.85
N LEU A 322 8.74 -12.09 0.20
CA LEU A 322 7.30 -12.29 0.06
C LEU A 322 6.69 -11.29 -0.94
N ARG A 323 7.05 -10.01 -0.84
CA ARG A 323 6.57 -8.99 -1.79
C ARG A 323 7.00 -9.28 -3.22
N ARG A 324 8.25 -9.70 -3.41
CA ARG A 324 8.77 -10.08 -4.73
C ARG A 324 8.05 -11.30 -5.30
N LYS A 325 7.71 -12.27 -4.46
CA LYS A 325 7.04 -13.50 -4.87
C LYS A 325 5.58 -13.26 -5.26
N LEU A 326 4.84 -12.49 -4.45
CA LEU A 326 3.39 -12.34 -4.61
C LEU A 326 2.99 -11.15 -5.47
N TYR A 327 3.71 -10.03 -5.36
CA TYR A 327 3.28 -8.73 -5.90
C TYR A 327 4.31 -8.08 -6.84
N LYS A 328 5.41 -8.78 -7.14
CA LYS A 328 6.31 -8.50 -8.27
C LYS A 328 6.36 -9.73 -9.17
#